data_AF-A0A1H6DXI2-F1
#
_entry.id   AF-A0A1H6DXI2-F1
#
_cell.length_a   1.000
_cell.length_b   1.000
_cell.length_c   1.000
_cell.angle_alpha   90.00
_cell.angle_beta   90.00
_cell.angle_gamma   90.00
#
_symmetry.space_group_name_H-M   'P 1'
#
loop_
_entity.id
_entity.type
_entity.pdbx_description
1 polymer ?
#
loop_
_entity_poly.entity_id
_entity_poly.type
_entity_poly.pdbx_seq_one_letter_code
_entity_poly.pdbx_strand_id
1 'polypeptide(L)'
;MPVDALDARILRLLLEQPRTSVREYARILGVARGTLQARLDRLERDGVITAAGPRVSPAALGHPVLAFVRIEVSQGHLDAIGAQLAAVPEIIEAYSVTGGGDLLTRVVARDNPHLEDIIQRLIQLPGVVRTRTEIALRERVAERFLPLVESVERGAEQLRAPEPQPQPGPGAGESVPAPAPVPAPAAVRAPAPAPVSPAPVAPPAPPVPPVPPVPDVPAAHRPQGGRGHDAAHRERSAQRAVR
;
A
#
# COMPACT_ATOMS: atom_id res chain seq x y z
N MET A 1 -23.28 -8.46 -9.53
CA MET A 1 -23.18 -8.89 -10.95
C MET A 1 -21.90 -8.32 -11.54
N PRO A 2 -21.29 -8.94 -12.56
CA PRO A 2 -20.06 -8.42 -13.15
C PRO A 2 -20.27 -7.01 -13.74
N VAL A 3 -19.25 -6.17 -13.64
CA VAL A 3 -19.15 -4.86 -14.31
C VAL A 3 -19.38 -5.06 -15.80
N ASP A 4 -20.37 -4.38 -16.38
CA ASP A 4 -20.63 -4.46 -17.82
C ASP A 4 -19.79 -3.45 -18.63
N ALA A 5 -19.89 -3.51 -19.97
CA ALA A 5 -19.09 -2.65 -20.84
C ALA A 5 -19.37 -1.14 -20.65
N LEU A 6 -20.62 -0.76 -20.32
CA LEU A 6 -20.93 0.64 -20.03
C LEU A 6 -20.34 1.03 -18.67
N ASP A 7 -20.45 0.16 -17.67
CA ASP A 7 -19.88 0.38 -16.35
C ASP A 7 -18.35 0.55 -16.41
N ALA A 8 -17.65 -0.26 -17.22
CA ALA A 8 -16.21 -0.12 -17.43
C ALA A 8 -15.84 1.24 -18.06
N ARG A 9 -16.61 1.71 -19.04
CA ARG A 9 -16.42 3.03 -19.65
C ARG A 9 -16.67 4.17 -18.65
N ILE A 10 -17.65 4.03 -17.77
CA ILE A 10 -17.91 4.97 -16.68
C ILE A 10 -16.70 5.05 -15.74
N LEU A 11 -16.20 3.89 -15.30
CA LEU A 11 -15.02 3.81 -14.42
C LEU A 11 -13.77 4.41 -15.08
N ARG A 12 -13.58 4.19 -16.39
CA ARG A 12 -12.49 4.81 -17.15
C ARG A 12 -12.56 6.33 -17.10
N LEU A 13 -13.74 6.91 -17.39
CA LEU A 13 -13.93 8.37 -17.34
C LEU A 13 -13.74 8.94 -15.92
N LEU A 14 -14.17 8.22 -14.89
CA LEU A 14 -13.93 8.61 -13.50
C LEU A 14 -12.44 8.63 -13.15
N LEU A 15 -11.67 7.65 -13.64
CA LEU A 15 -10.23 7.58 -13.38
C LEU A 15 -9.43 8.61 -14.17
N GLU A 16 -9.79 8.87 -15.43
CA GLU A 16 -9.10 9.83 -16.30
C GLU A 16 -9.47 11.29 -15.96
N GLN A 17 -10.73 11.55 -15.62
CA GLN A 17 -11.27 12.90 -15.49
C GLN A 17 -12.16 13.06 -14.24
N PRO A 18 -11.67 12.80 -13.02
CA PRO A 18 -12.48 12.64 -11.81
C PRO A 18 -13.31 13.87 -11.40
N ARG A 19 -13.01 15.06 -11.94
CA ARG A 19 -13.72 16.32 -11.62
C ARG A 19 -14.84 16.65 -12.61
N THR A 20 -15.06 15.78 -13.60
CA THR A 20 -16.06 16.00 -14.64
C THR A 20 -17.46 15.69 -14.13
N SER A 21 -18.43 16.53 -14.52
CA SER A 21 -19.81 16.36 -14.06
C SER A 21 -20.48 15.12 -14.66
N VAL A 22 -21.40 14.52 -13.90
CA VAL A 22 -22.28 13.42 -14.37
C VAL A 22 -22.99 13.79 -15.69
N ARG A 23 -23.41 15.05 -15.86
CA ARG A 23 -24.02 15.52 -17.11
C ARG A 23 -23.08 15.35 -18.31
N GLU A 24 -21.82 15.69 -18.13
CA GLU A 24 -20.83 15.64 -19.19
C GLU A 24 -20.41 14.20 -19.52
N TYR A 25 -20.24 13.35 -18.51
CA TYR A 25 -20.06 11.91 -18.74
C TYR A 25 -21.23 11.30 -19.52
N ALA A 26 -22.48 11.65 -19.18
CA ALA A 26 -23.65 11.15 -19.88
C ALA A 26 -23.64 11.57 -21.37
N ARG A 27 -23.22 12.82 -21.65
CA ARG A 27 -23.02 13.34 -23.00
C ARG A 27 -21.94 12.56 -23.76
N ILE A 28 -20.79 12.32 -23.15
CA ILE A 28 -19.67 11.58 -23.75
C ILE A 28 -20.07 10.13 -24.06
N LEU A 29 -20.81 9.49 -23.15
CA LEU A 29 -21.21 8.08 -23.27
C LEU A 29 -22.48 7.87 -24.10
N GLY A 30 -23.18 8.94 -24.51
CA GLY A 30 -24.41 8.84 -25.30
C GLY A 30 -25.60 8.23 -24.54
N VAL A 31 -25.65 8.40 -23.21
CA VAL A 31 -26.71 7.86 -22.34
C VAL A 31 -27.49 8.98 -21.65
N ALA A 32 -28.72 8.69 -21.22
CA ALA A 32 -29.47 9.63 -20.41
C ALA A 32 -28.79 9.85 -19.04
N ARG A 33 -28.84 11.08 -18.52
CA ARG A 33 -28.25 11.42 -17.20
C ARG A 33 -28.78 10.53 -16.08
N GLY A 34 -30.08 10.25 -16.07
CA GLY A 34 -30.70 9.37 -15.07
C GLY A 34 -30.16 7.94 -15.14
N THR A 35 -29.89 7.43 -16.35
CA THR A 35 -29.26 6.13 -16.54
C THR A 35 -27.85 6.11 -15.96
N LEU A 36 -27.03 7.12 -16.25
CA LEU A 36 -25.68 7.21 -15.70
C LEU A 36 -25.69 7.30 -14.16
N GLN A 37 -26.59 8.12 -13.59
CA GLN A 37 -26.71 8.27 -12.14
C GLN A 37 -27.06 6.94 -11.48
N ALA A 38 -28.08 6.23 -11.98
CA ALA A 38 -28.47 4.93 -11.45
C ALA A 38 -27.34 3.89 -11.51
N ARG A 39 -26.45 4.00 -12.50
CA ARG A 39 -25.26 3.14 -12.65
C ARG A 39 -24.20 3.49 -11.61
N LEU A 40 -23.89 4.77 -11.40
CA LEU A 40 -22.97 5.22 -10.36
C LEU A 40 -23.44 4.80 -8.97
N ASP A 41 -24.70 5.07 -8.63
CA ASP A 41 -25.29 4.70 -7.33
C ASP A 41 -25.24 3.19 -7.09
N ARG A 42 -25.37 2.39 -8.15
CA ARG A 42 -25.22 0.94 -8.07
C ARG A 42 -23.76 0.53 -7.91
N LEU A 43 -22.83 1.11 -8.67
CA LEU A 43 -21.39 0.81 -8.57
C LEU A 43 -20.83 1.16 -7.18
N GLU A 44 -21.33 2.21 -6.55
CA GLU A 44 -21.03 2.55 -5.15
C GLU A 44 -21.63 1.54 -4.18
N ARG A 45 -22.94 1.24 -4.30
CA ARG A 45 -23.61 0.24 -3.43
C ARG A 45 -23.00 -1.15 -3.52
N ASP A 46 -22.57 -1.57 -4.71
CA ASP A 46 -21.95 -2.86 -4.96
C ASP A 46 -20.46 -2.87 -4.56
N GLY A 47 -19.91 -1.74 -4.07
CA GLY A 47 -18.53 -1.63 -3.62
C GLY A 47 -17.50 -1.64 -4.76
N VAL A 48 -17.91 -1.39 -6.00
CA VAL A 48 -16.99 -1.24 -7.14
C VAL A 48 -16.27 0.11 -7.07
N ILE A 49 -16.99 1.16 -6.66
CA ILE A 49 -16.42 2.46 -6.33
C ILE A 49 -16.27 2.50 -4.80
N THR A 50 -15.04 2.33 -4.32
CA THR A 50 -14.72 2.27 -2.88
C THR A 50 -14.18 3.58 -2.31
N ALA A 51 -13.80 4.53 -3.17
CA ALA A 51 -13.31 5.85 -2.77
C ALA A 51 -13.65 6.91 -3.82
N ALA A 52 -14.10 8.08 -3.35
CA ALA A 52 -14.43 9.25 -4.19
C ALA A 52 -13.44 10.42 -4.01
N GLY A 53 -12.33 10.19 -3.30
CA GLY A 53 -11.39 11.23 -2.88
C GLY A 53 -10.13 11.34 -3.76
N PRO A 54 -9.41 12.47 -3.69
CA PRO A 54 -8.10 12.59 -4.31
C PRO A 54 -7.11 11.61 -3.66
N ARG A 55 -6.17 11.10 -4.45
CA ARG A 55 -4.98 10.44 -3.89
C ARG A 55 -4.06 11.52 -3.31
N VAL A 56 -3.59 11.30 -2.08
CA VAL A 56 -2.71 12.24 -1.36
C VAL A 56 -1.34 11.59 -1.19
N SER A 57 -0.27 12.37 -1.43
CA SER A 57 1.10 11.90 -1.26
C SER A 57 1.52 11.99 0.22
N PRO A 58 1.87 10.87 0.90
CA PRO A 58 2.39 10.92 2.26
C PRO A 58 3.68 11.74 2.37
N ALA A 59 4.55 11.64 1.36
CA ALA A 59 5.80 12.40 1.31
C ALA A 59 5.54 13.92 1.29
N ALA A 60 4.53 14.38 0.54
CA ALA A 60 4.14 15.80 0.51
C ALA A 60 3.52 16.28 1.84
N LEU A 61 3.01 15.35 2.67
CA LEU A 61 2.54 15.63 4.03
C LEU A 61 3.68 15.57 5.08
N GLY A 62 4.93 15.36 4.66
CA GLY A 62 6.08 15.26 5.55
C GLY A 62 6.41 13.85 6.04
N HIS A 63 5.82 12.82 5.43
CA HIS A 63 6.09 11.41 5.74
C HIS A 63 6.73 10.68 4.54
N PRO A 64 8.00 10.95 4.20
CA PRO A 64 8.65 10.41 3.00
C PRO A 64 9.06 8.93 3.14
N VAL A 65 9.18 8.40 4.35
CA VAL A 65 9.55 7.00 4.57
C VAL A 65 8.30 6.14 4.43
N LEU A 66 8.36 5.12 3.57
CA LEU A 66 7.32 4.10 3.42
C LEU A 66 7.89 2.75 3.86
N ALA A 67 7.18 2.04 4.71
CA ALA A 67 7.56 0.72 5.17
C ALA A 67 6.38 -0.25 5.15
N PHE A 68 6.68 -1.53 4.99
CA PHE A 68 5.76 -2.63 5.18
C PHE A 68 6.10 -3.32 6.49
N VAL A 69 5.15 -3.38 7.41
CA VAL A 69 5.32 -4.06 8.70
C VAL A 69 4.41 -5.27 8.74
N ARG A 70 5.02 -6.45 8.78
CA ARG A 70 4.33 -7.72 9.07
C ARG A 70 4.20 -7.87 10.57
N ILE A 71 3.01 -8.24 11.02
CA ILE A 71 2.68 -8.40 12.44
C ILE A 71 2.16 -9.83 12.63
N GLU A 72 2.80 -10.56 13.53
CA GLU A 72 2.35 -11.86 14.02
C GLU A 72 1.54 -11.65 15.29
N VAL A 73 0.38 -12.29 15.35
CA VAL A 73 -0.66 -12.06 16.33
C VAL A 73 -0.98 -13.37 17.04
N SER A 74 -1.02 -13.35 18.37
CA SER A 74 -1.47 -14.48 19.15
C SER A 74 -2.96 -14.77 18.92
N GLN A 75 -3.37 -16.04 19.02
CA GLN A 75 -4.75 -16.47 18.81
C GLN A 75 -5.77 -15.63 19.61
N GLY A 76 -6.87 -15.25 18.96
CA GLY A 76 -7.97 -14.51 19.59
C GLY A 76 -7.80 -12.99 19.65
N HIS A 77 -6.67 -12.44 19.17
CA HIS A 77 -6.39 -10.98 19.25
C HIS A 77 -6.50 -10.23 17.91
N LEU A 78 -6.74 -10.93 16.79
CA LEU A 78 -6.67 -10.33 15.44
C LEU A 78 -7.61 -9.14 15.24
N ASP A 79 -8.89 -9.29 15.57
CA ASP A 79 -9.89 -8.23 15.39
C ASP A 79 -9.63 -7.03 16.32
N ALA A 80 -9.23 -7.30 17.56
CA ALA A 80 -8.90 -6.26 18.54
C ALA A 80 -7.69 -5.43 18.11
N ILE A 81 -6.65 -6.09 17.56
CA ILE A 81 -5.48 -5.41 17.00
C ILE A 81 -5.88 -4.59 15.79
N GLY A 82 -6.73 -5.09 14.90
CA GLY A 82 -7.23 -4.33 13.75
C GLY A 82 -7.77 -2.95 14.12
N ALA A 83 -8.59 -2.87 15.17
CA ALA A 83 -9.12 -1.60 15.69
C ALA A 83 -8.02 -0.68 16.27
N GLN A 84 -7.01 -1.26 16.93
CA GLN A 84 -5.89 -0.49 17.49
C GLN A 84 -4.96 0.05 16.40
N LEU A 85 -4.73 -0.71 15.33
CA LEU A 85 -3.96 -0.28 14.16
C LEU A 85 -4.64 0.91 13.47
N ALA A 86 -5.97 0.88 13.35
CA ALA A 86 -6.73 2.00 12.77
C ALA A 86 -6.61 3.31 13.58
N ALA A 87 -6.20 3.25 14.85
CA ALA A 87 -5.95 4.41 15.70
C ALA A 87 -4.52 4.98 15.57
N VAL A 88 -3.67 4.37 14.74
CA VAL A 88 -2.30 4.85 14.45
C VAL A 88 -2.31 5.57 13.10
N PRO A 89 -2.22 6.91 13.06
CA PRO A 89 -2.36 7.69 11.81
C PRO A 89 -1.33 7.32 10.73
N GLU A 90 -0.15 6.86 11.15
CA GLU A 90 0.92 6.45 10.26
C GLU A 90 0.64 5.12 9.55
N ILE A 91 -0.32 4.32 10.03
CA ILE A 91 -0.78 3.11 9.35
C ILE A 91 -1.85 3.52 8.35
N ILE A 92 -1.47 3.56 7.07
CA ILE A 92 -2.36 3.99 6.00
C ILE A 92 -3.13 2.83 5.38
N GLU A 93 -2.65 1.59 5.54
CA GLU A 93 -3.35 0.37 5.14
C GLU A 93 -2.96 -0.81 6.04
N ALA A 94 -3.88 -1.76 6.22
CA ALA A 94 -3.64 -3.01 6.92
C ALA A 94 -4.49 -4.12 6.29
N TYR A 95 -3.89 -5.31 6.15
CA TYR A 95 -4.54 -6.48 5.57
C TYR A 95 -4.25 -7.72 6.40
N SER A 96 -5.25 -8.58 6.58
CA SER A 96 -4.99 -9.97 6.98
C SER A 96 -4.40 -10.74 5.82
N VAL A 97 -3.29 -11.45 6.05
CA VAL A 97 -2.55 -12.17 5.02
C VAL A 97 -2.28 -13.60 5.45
N THR A 98 -2.13 -14.50 4.47
CA THR A 98 -1.66 -15.85 4.72
C THR A 98 -0.13 -15.88 4.68
N GLY A 99 0.51 -16.76 5.48
CA GLY A 99 1.97 -16.94 5.51
C GLY A 99 2.60 -16.68 6.87
N GLY A 100 3.88 -16.25 6.90
CA GLY A 100 4.68 -16.08 8.13
C GLY A 100 4.34 -14.84 8.99
N GLY A 101 3.10 -14.37 8.93
CA GLY A 101 2.55 -13.27 9.72
C GLY A 101 1.06 -13.10 9.41
N ASP A 102 0.29 -12.62 10.38
CA ASP A 102 -1.17 -12.56 10.28
C ASP A 102 -1.67 -11.27 9.66
N LEU A 103 -0.94 -10.16 9.87
CA LEU A 103 -1.25 -8.85 9.31
C LEU A 103 -0.06 -8.30 8.51
N LEU A 104 -0.36 -7.63 7.40
CA LEU A 104 0.57 -6.80 6.63
C LEU A 104 0.07 -5.37 6.63
N THR A 105 0.87 -4.46 7.15
CA THR A 105 0.53 -3.04 7.26
C THR A 105 1.46 -2.18 6.40
N ARG A 106 0.90 -1.12 5.83
CA ARG A 106 1.63 -0.08 5.11
C ARG A 106 1.75 1.14 6.02
N VAL A 107 2.98 1.51 6.36
CA VAL A 107 3.31 2.52 7.36
C VAL A 107 4.09 3.65 6.73
N VAL A 108 3.76 4.90 7.07
CA VAL A 108 4.48 6.10 6.61
C VAL A 108 5.09 6.89 7.77
N ALA A 109 6.33 7.32 7.64
CA ALA A 109 7.06 8.01 8.70
C ALA A 109 7.84 9.22 8.19
N ARG A 110 8.15 10.15 9.11
CA ARG A 110 8.95 11.35 8.84
C ARG A 110 10.41 11.01 8.51
N ASP A 111 10.95 10.04 9.23
CA ASP A 111 12.31 9.53 9.12
C ASP A 111 12.42 8.13 9.76
N ASN A 112 13.63 7.54 9.76
CA ASN A 112 13.86 6.21 10.33
C ASN A 112 13.68 6.17 11.86
N PRO A 113 14.12 7.16 12.66
CA PRO A 113 13.81 7.23 14.09
C PRO A 113 12.30 7.22 14.38
N HIS A 114 11.52 8.02 13.65
CA HIS A 114 10.07 8.02 13.80
C HIS A 114 9.46 6.66 13.42
N LEU A 115 9.99 5.98 12.41
CA LEU A 115 9.56 4.63 12.05
C LEU A 115 9.80 3.64 13.20
N GLU A 116 10.96 3.72 13.86
CA GLU A 116 11.26 2.91 15.05
C GLU A 116 10.26 3.17 16.18
N ASP A 117 9.95 4.44 16.48
CA ASP A 117 8.94 4.80 17.50
C ASP A 117 7.57 4.17 17.20
N ILE A 118 7.15 4.19 15.94
CA ILE A 118 5.89 3.56 15.50
C ILE A 118 5.97 2.04 15.72
N ILE A 119 7.07 1.40 15.30
CA ILE A 119 7.25 -0.05 15.46
C ILE A 119 7.22 -0.45 16.93
N GLN A 120 7.88 0.30 17.80
CA GLN A 120 7.85 0.06 19.24
C GLN A 120 6.43 0.17 19.79
N ARG A 121 5.64 1.16 19.36
CA ARG A 121 4.23 1.26 19.70
C ARG A 121 3.43 0.04 19.26
N LEU A 122 3.71 -0.52 18.07
CA LEU A 122 3.07 -1.74 17.57
C LEU A 122 3.43 -2.97 18.39
N ILE A 123 4.69 -3.12 18.78
CA ILE A 123 5.16 -4.24 19.62
C ILE A 123 4.48 -4.25 20.99
N GLN A 124 4.13 -3.07 21.53
CA GLN A 124 3.43 -2.95 22.81
C GLN A 124 1.92 -3.26 22.73
N LEU A 125 1.36 -3.49 21.54
CA LEU A 125 -0.06 -3.81 21.42
C LEU A 125 -0.34 -5.22 21.96
N PRO A 126 -1.34 -5.39 22.84
CA PRO A 126 -1.69 -6.70 23.38
C PRO A 126 -2.01 -7.71 22.28
N GLY A 127 -1.28 -8.82 22.30
CA GLY A 127 -1.42 -9.91 21.34
C GLY A 127 -0.47 -9.83 20.14
N VAL A 128 0.35 -8.78 20.01
CA VAL A 128 1.45 -8.77 19.04
C VAL A 128 2.60 -9.63 19.57
N VAL A 129 2.97 -10.65 18.81
CA VAL A 129 4.03 -11.61 19.15
C VAL A 129 5.35 -11.19 18.53
N ARG A 130 5.29 -10.72 17.28
CA ARG A 130 6.48 -10.38 16.49
C ARG A 130 6.14 -9.37 15.41
N THR A 131 7.10 -8.52 15.08
CA THR A 131 7.05 -7.65 13.91
C THR A 131 8.24 -7.89 12.98
N ARG A 132 8.05 -7.66 11.68
CA ARG A 132 9.12 -7.62 10.68
C ARG A 132 8.89 -6.45 9.75
N THR A 133 9.88 -5.57 9.64
CA THR A 133 9.80 -4.32 8.87
C THR A 133 10.63 -4.41 7.60
N GLU A 134 10.03 -3.98 6.49
CA GLU A 134 10.66 -3.88 5.17
C GLU A 134 10.46 -2.45 4.64
N ILE A 135 11.54 -1.67 4.55
CA ILE A 135 11.49 -0.27 4.08
C ILE A 135 11.45 -0.25 2.55
N ALA A 136 10.47 0.45 1.98
CA ALA A 136 10.38 0.67 0.55
C ALA A 136 11.42 1.70 0.10
N LEU A 137 12.38 1.27 -0.72
CA LEU A 137 13.44 2.15 -1.22
C LEU A 137 12.97 3.06 -2.34
N ARG A 138 12.09 2.54 -3.21
CA ARG A 138 11.55 3.28 -4.35
C ARG A 138 10.24 2.65 -4.83
N GLU A 139 9.23 3.48 -5.02
CA GLU A 139 8.02 3.08 -5.74
C GLU A 139 8.35 2.83 -7.22
N ARG A 140 8.15 1.59 -7.68
CA ARG A 140 8.39 1.20 -9.08
C ARG A 140 7.14 1.35 -9.94
N VAL A 141 5.99 1.05 -9.36
CA VAL A 141 4.68 1.17 -10.00
C VAL A 141 3.75 1.76 -8.96
N ALA A 142 3.25 2.95 -9.24
CA ALA A 142 2.23 3.57 -8.40
C ALA A 142 0.91 2.80 -8.49
N GLU A 143 0.09 2.93 -7.45
CA GLU A 143 -1.25 2.38 -7.44
C GLU A 143 -2.07 2.93 -8.62
N ARG A 144 -2.48 2.04 -9.53
CA ARG A 144 -3.20 2.40 -10.75
C ARG A 144 -4.24 1.35 -11.11
N PHE A 145 -5.49 1.78 -11.28
CA PHE A 145 -6.60 0.89 -11.66
C PHE A 145 -7.00 1.00 -13.13
N LEU A 146 -6.61 2.08 -13.82
CA LEU A 146 -7.03 2.32 -15.20
C LEU A 146 -6.66 1.15 -16.14
N PRO A 147 -5.44 0.59 -16.13
CA PRO A 147 -5.13 -0.55 -17.01
C PRO A 147 -5.89 -1.83 -16.68
N LEU A 148 -6.33 -2.00 -15.43
CA LEU A 148 -7.20 -3.11 -15.04
C LEU A 148 -8.62 -2.89 -15.60
N VAL A 149 -9.17 -1.67 -15.49
CA VAL A 149 -10.47 -1.30 -16.05
C VAL A 149 -10.48 -1.49 -17.58
N GLU A 150 -9.45 -1.04 -18.28
CA GLU A 150 -9.30 -1.25 -19.73
C GLU A 150 -9.22 -2.73 -20.13
N SER A 151 -8.67 -3.59 -19.26
CA SER A 151 -8.65 -5.03 -19.51
C SER A 151 -10.04 -5.67 -19.39
N VAL A 152 -10.85 -5.18 -18.44
CA VAL A 152 -12.24 -5.61 -18.26
C VAL A 152 -13.11 -5.13 -19.43
N GLU A 153 -12.93 -3.88 -19.89
CA GLU A 153 -13.64 -3.34 -21.06
C GLU A 153 -13.40 -4.20 -22.31
N ARG A 154 -12.13 -4.52 -22.60
CA ARG A 154 -11.75 -5.37 -23.75
C ARG A 154 -12.34 -6.78 -23.65
N GLY A 155 -12.33 -7.38 -22.46
CA GLY A 155 -12.95 -8.69 -22.23
C GLY A 155 -14.46 -8.66 -22.48
N ALA A 156 -15.15 -7.63 -21.98
CA ALA A 156 -16.60 -7.48 -22.18
C ALA A 156 -16.99 -7.25 -23.65
N GLU A 157 -16.13 -6.59 -24.44
CA GLU A 157 -16.34 -6.41 -25.88
C GLU A 157 -16.10 -7.71 -26.67
N GLN A 158 -15.09 -8.51 -26.30
CA GLN A 158 -14.82 -9.79 -26.93
C GLN A 158 -15.93 -10.81 -26.69
N LEU A 159 -16.54 -10.81 -25.49
CA LEU A 159 -17.73 -11.60 -25.15
C LEU A 159 -19.00 -11.16 -25.92
N ARG A 160 -19.03 -9.93 -26.45
CA ARG A 160 -20.14 -9.41 -27.28
C ARG A 160 -19.92 -9.62 -28.78
N ALA A 161 -18.73 -10.05 -29.21
CA ALA A 161 -18.50 -10.36 -30.61
C ALA A 161 -19.43 -11.52 -31.03
N PRO A 162 -20.14 -11.41 -32.18
CA PRO A 162 -20.96 -12.51 -32.68
C PRO A 162 -20.08 -13.75 -32.88
N GLU A 163 -20.61 -14.93 -32.54
CA GLU A 163 -19.96 -16.22 -32.85
C GLU A 163 -19.45 -16.18 -34.30
N PRO A 164 -18.22 -16.66 -34.57
CA PRO A 164 -17.77 -16.82 -35.94
C PRO A 164 -18.81 -17.65 -36.69
N GLN A 165 -19.43 -17.06 -37.72
CA GLN A 165 -20.36 -17.79 -38.57
C GLN A 165 -19.65 -19.05 -39.07
N PRO A 166 -20.30 -20.23 -39.02
CA PRO A 166 -19.70 -21.45 -39.54
C PRO A 166 -19.31 -21.19 -40.99
N GLN A 167 -17.99 -21.24 -41.26
CA GLN A 167 -17.46 -21.07 -42.60
C GLN A 167 -18.14 -22.12 -43.51
N PRO A 168 -18.62 -21.75 -44.70
CA PRO A 168 -19.15 -22.73 -45.63
C PRO A 168 -18.03 -23.74 -45.93
N GLY A 169 -18.26 -25.00 -45.56
CA GLY A 169 -17.27 -26.05 -45.68
C GLY A 169 -16.75 -26.16 -47.13
N PRO A 170 -15.46 -26.47 -47.33
CA PRO A 170 -14.94 -26.66 -48.68
C PRO A 170 -15.64 -27.86 -49.31
N GLY A 171 -16.18 -27.64 -50.50
CA GLY A 171 -16.80 -28.66 -51.32
C GLY A 171 -15.88 -29.86 -51.54
N ALA A 172 -16.51 -31.02 -51.66
CA ALA A 172 -15.87 -32.31 -51.88
C ALA A 172 -14.78 -32.27 -52.97
N GLY A 173 -13.61 -32.82 -52.65
CA GLY A 173 -12.64 -33.21 -53.68
C GLY A 173 -11.18 -32.93 -53.40
N GLU A 174 -10.68 -33.11 -52.18
CA GLU A 174 -9.23 -33.25 -51.99
C GLU A 174 -8.94 -34.21 -50.83
N SER A 175 -8.28 -35.31 -51.15
CA SER A 175 -7.83 -36.34 -50.22
C SER A 175 -6.81 -35.75 -49.25
N VAL A 176 -7.21 -35.61 -47.99
CA VAL A 176 -6.33 -35.21 -46.88
C VAL A 176 -5.34 -36.35 -46.60
N PRO A 177 -4.01 -36.13 -46.62
CA PRO A 177 -3.06 -37.15 -46.21
C PRO A 177 -3.14 -37.37 -44.69
N ALA A 178 -2.88 -38.61 -44.25
CA ALA A 178 -2.93 -39.02 -42.85
C ALA A 178 -2.10 -38.07 -41.95
N PRO A 179 -2.57 -37.76 -40.72
CA PRO A 179 -1.88 -36.85 -39.84
C PRO A 179 -0.50 -37.42 -39.44
N ALA A 180 0.53 -36.60 -39.61
CA ALA A 180 1.86 -36.89 -39.09
C ALA A 180 1.80 -37.01 -37.55
N PRO A 181 2.62 -37.87 -36.93
CA PRO A 181 2.62 -38.05 -35.49
C PRO A 181 2.94 -36.73 -34.77
N VAL A 182 2.13 -36.43 -33.76
CA VAL A 182 2.28 -35.25 -32.89
C VAL A 182 3.65 -35.32 -32.19
N PRO A 183 4.54 -34.33 -32.32
CA PRO A 183 5.78 -34.32 -31.57
C PRO A 183 5.49 -34.12 -30.08
N ALA A 184 6.21 -34.84 -29.22
CA ALA A 184 6.16 -34.68 -27.77
C ALA A 184 6.41 -33.20 -27.39
N PRO A 185 5.79 -32.69 -26.32
CA PRO A 185 5.91 -31.28 -25.95
C PRO A 185 7.38 -30.92 -25.68
N ALA A 186 7.93 -30.04 -26.51
CA ALA A 186 9.21 -29.42 -26.27
C ALA A 186 9.12 -28.60 -24.98
N ALA A 187 10.06 -28.81 -24.06
CA ALA A 187 10.19 -28.02 -22.85
C ALA A 187 10.20 -26.53 -23.21
N VAL A 188 9.19 -25.80 -22.75
CA VAL A 188 9.09 -24.34 -22.88
C VAL A 188 10.27 -23.74 -22.12
N ARG A 189 11.32 -23.39 -22.87
CA ARG A 189 12.45 -22.63 -22.34
C ARG A 189 11.94 -21.24 -22.00
N ALA A 190 12.07 -20.86 -20.73
CA ALA A 190 11.68 -19.54 -20.25
C ALA A 190 12.27 -18.43 -21.15
N PRO A 191 11.49 -17.37 -21.44
CA PRO A 191 12.00 -16.25 -22.23
C PRO A 191 13.22 -15.65 -21.51
N ALA A 192 14.28 -15.38 -22.28
CA ALA A 192 15.44 -14.67 -21.78
C ALA A 192 15.00 -13.29 -21.23
N PRO A 193 15.57 -12.80 -20.11
CA PRO A 193 15.24 -11.49 -19.58
C PRO A 193 15.55 -10.41 -20.62
N ALA A 194 14.61 -9.48 -20.82
CA ALA A 194 14.80 -8.33 -21.68
C ALA A 194 16.05 -7.54 -21.24
N PRO A 195 16.81 -6.94 -22.19
CA PRO A 195 17.99 -6.15 -21.84
C PRO A 195 17.57 -4.98 -20.95
N VAL A 196 18.17 -4.92 -19.76
CA VAL A 196 17.96 -3.83 -18.81
C VAL A 196 18.68 -2.60 -19.36
N SER A 197 17.95 -1.58 -19.78
CA SER A 197 18.57 -0.28 -20.11
C SER A 197 19.33 0.23 -18.88
N PRO A 198 20.58 0.72 -19.03
CA PRO A 198 21.32 1.28 -17.92
C PRO A 198 20.56 2.48 -17.34
N ALA A 199 20.44 2.50 -16.02
CA ALA A 199 19.85 3.62 -15.30
C ALA A 199 20.64 4.90 -15.57
N PRO A 200 19.99 6.08 -15.71
CA PRO A 200 20.70 7.34 -15.83
C PRO A 200 21.55 7.57 -14.57
N VAL A 201 22.84 7.90 -14.78
CA VAL A 201 23.78 8.26 -13.72
C VAL A 201 23.26 9.52 -13.02
N ALA A 202 23.07 9.43 -11.71
CA ALA A 202 22.63 10.56 -10.91
C ALA A 202 23.69 11.69 -10.93
N PRO A 203 23.29 12.98 -11.01
CA PRO A 203 24.23 14.08 -10.89
C PRO A 203 24.91 14.08 -9.51
N PRO A 204 26.16 14.55 -9.40
CA PRO A 204 26.87 14.59 -8.13
C PRO A 204 26.14 15.47 -7.11
N ALA A 205 26.16 15.04 -5.85
CA ALA A 205 25.52 15.75 -4.75
C ALA A 205 26.14 17.16 -4.57
N PRO A 206 25.32 18.18 -4.21
CA PRO A 206 25.83 19.50 -3.88
C PRO A 206 26.77 19.44 -2.66
N PRO A 207 27.76 20.36 -2.57
CA PRO A 207 28.70 20.39 -1.45
C PRO A 207 27.97 20.63 -0.12
N VAL A 208 28.37 19.86 0.89
CA VAL A 208 27.84 19.96 2.27
C VAL A 208 28.26 21.31 2.87
N PRO A 209 27.34 22.10 3.44
CA PRO A 209 27.69 23.35 4.11
C PRO A 209 28.57 23.10 5.35
N PRO A 210 29.47 24.02 5.72
CA PRO A 210 30.35 23.84 6.86
C PRO A 210 29.55 23.75 8.17
N VAL A 211 29.96 22.80 9.02
CA VAL A 211 29.39 22.61 10.36
C VAL A 211 29.68 23.86 11.21
N PRO A 212 28.67 24.46 11.88
CA PRO A 212 28.90 25.59 12.77
C PRO A 212 29.76 25.18 13.97
N PRO A 213 30.63 26.08 14.49
CA PRO A 213 31.46 25.77 15.64
C PRO A 213 30.61 25.47 16.87
N VAL A 214 31.00 24.42 17.59
CA VAL A 214 30.41 24.03 18.87
C VAL A 214 30.68 25.15 19.89
N PRO A 215 29.68 25.67 20.61
CA PRO A 215 29.92 26.67 21.64
C PRO A 215 30.71 26.07 22.81
N ASP A 216 31.69 26.84 23.31
CA ASP A 216 32.52 26.47 24.45
C ASP A 216 31.66 26.18 25.68
N VAL A 217 31.81 24.96 26.21
CA VAL A 217 31.22 24.56 27.48
C VAL A 217 32.04 25.20 28.60
N PRO A 218 31.48 26.07 29.47
CA PRO A 218 32.22 26.62 30.59
C PRO A 218 32.59 25.50 31.56
N ALA A 219 33.87 25.47 31.94
CA ALA A 219 34.44 24.48 32.85
C ALA A 219 33.66 24.44 34.17
N ALA A 220 33.08 23.28 34.48
CA ALA A 220 32.45 23.01 35.76
C ALA A 220 33.46 23.23 36.91
N HIS A 221 33.11 24.13 37.82
CA HIS A 221 33.78 24.30 39.10
C HIS A 221 33.85 22.96 39.84
N ARG A 222 35.07 22.47 40.09
CA ARG A 222 35.31 21.46 41.12
C ARG A 222 35.03 22.07 42.50
N PRO A 223 34.16 21.50 43.34
CA PRO A 223 34.14 21.87 44.75
C PRO A 223 35.34 21.20 45.45
N GLN A 224 36.20 22.03 46.05
CA GLN A 224 37.19 21.60 47.03
C GLN A 224 36.48 21.09 48.30
N GLY A 225 37.06 20.06 48.91
CA GLY A 225 36.48 19.35 50.03
C GLY A 225 36.36 20.17 51.33
N GLY A 226 35.33 19.83 52.10
CA GLY A 226 35.18 20.20 53.50
C GLY A 226 34.74 18.97 54.31
N ARG A 227 35.55 18.59 55.30
CA ARG A 227 35.28 17.54 56.29
C ARG A 227 34.28 18.05 57.35
N GLY A 228 33.46 17.14 57.88
CA GLY A 228 32.64 17.33 59.09
C GLY A 228 31.47 16.34 59.06
N HIS A 229 31.58 15.15 59.63
CA HIS A 229 31.21 14.79 61.02
C HIS A 229 29.82 15.26 61.46
N ASP A 230 29.06 14.29 62.00
CA ASP A 230 27.78 14.36 62.71
C ASP A 230 26.47 14.44 61.91
N ALA A 231 25.76 13.29 61.84
CA ALA A 231 24.39 13.15 62.36
C ALA A 231 23.82 11.74 62.10
N ALA A 232 24.43 10.72 62.71
CA ALA A 232 23.80 9.42 62.88
C ALA A 232 22.97 9.44 64.19
N HIS A 233 21.81 10.12 64.21
CA HIS A 233 20.75 9.92 65.20
C HIS A 233 19.60 10.90 64.95
N ARG A 234 18.58 10.53 64.16
CA ARG A 234 17.21 11.10 64.24
C ARG A 234 16.20 10.37 63.34
N GLU A 235 16.24 9.04 63.34
CA GLU A 235 15.25 8.22 62.65
C GLU A 235 14.64 7.20 63.62
N ARG A 236 14.09 7.71 64.74
CA ARG A 236 13.22 6.98 65.69
C ARG A 236 12.30 7.97 66.40
N SER A 237 11.40 8.63 65.69
CA SER A 237 10.30 9.42 66.29
C SER A 237 9.19 9.68 65.27
N ALA A 238 8.67 8.63 64.65
CA ALA A 238 7.43 8.68 63.87
C ALA A 238 6.76 7.30 63.81
N GLN A 239 6.56 6.67 64.98
CA GLN A 239 5.78 5.43 65.11
C GLN A 239 5.36 5.22 66.59
N ARG A 240 4.54 6.14 67.11
CA ARG A 240 3.69 5.91 68.30
C ARG A 240 2.71 7.08 68.49
N ALA A 241 1.63 7.06 67.71
CA ALA A 241 0.41 7.83 67.99
C ALA A 241 -0.79 7.15 67.31
N VAL A 242 -0.96 5.85 67.59
CA VAL A 242 -2.26 5.17 67.60
C VAL A 242 -2.16 4.17 68.77
N ARG A 243 -3.05 4.36 69.76
CA ARG A 243 -3.13 3.77 71.10
C ARG A 243 -2.51 4.57 72.23
#